data_AF-A0A3B8QZB7-F1
#
_entry.id   AF-A0A3B8QZB7-F1
#
_cell.length_a   1.000
_cell.length_b   1.000
_cell.length_c   1.000
_cell.angle_alpha   90.00
_cell.angle_beta   90.00
_cell.angle_gamma   90.00
#
_symmetry.space_group_name_H-M   'P 1'
#
loop_
_entity.id
_entity.type
_entity.pdbx_description
1 polymer ?
#
loop_
_entity_poly.entity_id
_entity_poly.type
_entity_poly.pdbx_seq_one_letter_code
_entity_poly.pdbx_strand_id
1 'polypeptide(L)'
;MKTILTILLLMTSLIPAVAEDFKPGKNDKAALLMVHFGTTYPQTRAETIEAINARAVKEFPEMDVFEAYTSRIVMRKLAEKGIVKKSPRDMLMKLASEGYTHVFIQSTNVIDGIEAEALRTEAQMMVPFFKDIRVGNPLLYSLEDCQKVTDILSRQYSECAEGKKSAVVMVGHGTHTPATAIYSQIDNIFKATGHPAFHVATIEGYPTFETMEAALKGAGVKKVTLVPFMFVAGDHARNDIDTEWSEQLTDKGFNVETRIEGLGQIPEIQEIYMDHIRSGLKSRPLSASEHKAAFLNLP
;
A
#
# COMPACT_ATOMS: atom_id res chain seq x y z
N MET A 1 13.73 -47.97 -50.52
CA MET A 1 13.44 -48.27 -49.10
C MET A 1 14.54 -47.68 -48.23
N LYS A 2 14.27 -46.56 -47.53
CA LYS A 2 14.81 -46.16 -46.21
C LYS A 2 14.57 -44.65 -46.03
N THR A 3 13.46 -44.38 -45.38
CA THR A 3 13.05 -43.10 -44.79
C THR A 3 14.08 -42.71 -43.73
N ILE A 4 14.71 -41.52 -43.85
CA ILE A 4 15.47 -40.92 -42.76
C ILE A 4 14.57 -39.89 -42.11
N LEU A 5 13.90 -40.32 -41.04
CA LEU A 5 13.13 -39.47 -40.15
C LEU A 5 14.12 -38.76 -39.22
N THR A 6 14.37 -37.48 -39.45
CA THR A 6 15.18 -36.65 -38.55
C THR A 6 14.30 -36.26 -37.37
N ILE A 7 14.48 -36.95 -36.24
CA ILE A 7 13.84 -36.57 -34.97
C ILE A 7 14.56 -35.32 -34.47
N LEU A 8 13.90 -34.17 -34.61
CA LEU A 8 14.30 -32.92 -33.98
C LEU A 8 13.98 -33.04 -32.48
N LEU A 9 14.98 -33.40 -31.68
CA LEU A 9 14.87 -33.40 -30.22
C LEU A 9 14.82 -31.94 -29.76
N LEU A 10 13.61 -31.38 -29.63
CA LEU A 10 13.41 -30.11 -28.95
C LEU A 10 13.79 -30.32 -27.48
N MET A 11 15.00 -29.92 -27.10
CA MET A 11 15.32 -29.71 -25.69
C MET A 11 14.51 -28.52 -25.22
N THR A 12 13.31 -28.78 -24.72
CA THR A 12 12.61 -27.86 -23.83
C THR A 12 13.45 -27.80 -22.55
N SER A 13 14.36 -26.83 -22.48
CA SER A 13 14.94 -26.46 -21.20
C SER A 13 13.79 -26.02 -20.30
N LEU A 14 13.43 -26.86 -19.32
CA LEU A 14 12.74 -26.38 -18.12
C LEU A 14 13.63 -25.29 -17.56
N ILE A 15 13.25 -24.03 -17.75
CA ILE A 15 13.70 -22.97 -16.86
C ILE A 15 12.78 -23.16 -15.65
N PRO A 16 13.23 -23.78 -14.54
CA PRO A 16 12.47 -23.64 -13.32
C PRO A 16 12.30 -22.13 -13.11
N ALA A 17 11.09 -21.69 -12.80
CA ALA A 17 10.87 -20.35 -12.26
C ALA A 17 11.53 -20.32 -10.87
N VAL A 18 12.86 -20.35 -10.85
CA VAL A 18 13.66 -20.19 -9.65
C VAL A 18 13.43 -18.75 -9.22
N ALA A 19 12.86 -18.61 -8.03
CA ALA A 19 12.90 -17.37 -7.29
C ALA A 19 14.36 -16.90 -7.28
N GLU A 20 14.68 -15.89 -8.08
CA GLU A 20 15.99 -15.25 -8.03
C GLU A 20 16.01 -14.40 -6.76
N ASP A 21 16.84 -14.80 -5.81
CA ASP A 21 17.10 -14.06 -4.58
C ASP A 21 17.68 -12.68 -4.93
N PHE A 22 17.20 -11.60 -4.29
CA PHE A 22 17.75 -10.25 -4.48
C PHE A 22 19.11 -10.20 -3.80
N LYS A 23 20.14 -10.65 -4.53
CA LYS A 23 21.47 -10.85 -3.96
C LYS A 23 22.52 -10.06 -4.75
N PRO A 24 22.93 -8.89 -4.23
CA PRO A 24 24.04 -8.13 -4.79
C PRO A 24 25.32 -8.98 -4.83
N GLY A 25 26.04 -8.95 -5.95
CA GLY A 25 27.38 -9.51 -6.04
C GLY A 25 28.41 -8.71 -5.24
N LYS A 26 29.65 -9.21 -5.16
CA LYS A 26 30.75 -8.62 -4.37
C LYS A 26 31.03 -7.13 -4.66
N ASN A 27 30.72 -6.67 -5.88
CA ASN A 27 30.95 -5.29 -6.33
C ASN A 27 29.65 -4.52 -6.60
N ASP A 28 28.50 -5.06 -6.16
CA ASP A 28 27.19 -4.45 -6.37
C ASP A 28 26.74 -3.63 -5.16
N LYS A 29 26.01 -2.55 -5.43
CA LYS A 29 25.38 -1.71 -4.39
C LYS A 29 23.87 -1.89 -4.44
N ALA A 30 23.28 -2.09 -3.26
CA ALA A 30 21.85 -2.22 -3.08
C ALA A 30 21.25 -0.99 -2.39
N ALA A 31 20.09 -0.56 -2.89
CA ALA A 31 19.29 0.48 -2.28
C ALA A 31 17.87 -0.04 -1.98
N LEU A 32 17.32 0.41 -0.85
CA LEU A 32 15.91 0.34 -0.56
C LEU A 32 15.31 1.74 -0.74
N LEU A 33 14.45 1.91 -1.74
CA LEU A 33 13.75 3.16 -2.02
C LEU A 33 12.34 3.13 -1.42
N MET A 34 12.14 3.84 -0.32
CA MET A 34 10.84 4.06 0.28
C MET A 34 10.11 5.17 -0.47
N VAL A 35 8.92 4.86 -0.99
CA VAL A 35 8.12 5.79 -1.80
C VAL A 35 6.82 6.12 -1.10
N HIS A 36 6.54 7.41 -0.95
CA HIS A 36 5.32 7.88 -0.29
C HIS A 36 4.54 8.81 -1.21
N PHE A 37 3.22 8.91 -1.01
CA PHE A 37 2.47 10.02 -1.58
C PHE A 37 3.02 11.37 -1.06
N GLY A 38 3.31 11.41 0.24
CA GLY A 38 3.88 12.55 0.95
C GLY A 38 2.84 13.35 1.73
N THR A 39 3.30 14.24 2.61
CA THR A 39 2.46 15.17 3.35
C THR A 39 3.19 16.48 3.62
N THR A 40 2.43 17.57 3.74
CA THR A 40 2.99 18.89 4.11
C THR A 40 2.95 19.16 5.62
N TYR A 41 2.35 18.26 6.40
CA TYR A 41 2.18 18.36 7.85
C TYR A 41 3.33 17.68 8.60
N PRO A 42 4.14 18.42 9.38
CA PRO A 42 5.32 17.86 10.03
C PRO A 42 5.00 16.74 11.04
N GLN A 43 3.95 16.90 11.85
CA GLN A 43 3.61 15.94 12.91
C GLN A 43 3.30 14.55 12.33
N THR A 44 2.29 14.45 11.47
CA THR A 44 1.92 13.16 10.87
C THR A 44 3.03 12.62 9.96
N ARG A 45 3.86 13.49 9.35
CA ARG A 45 5.06 13.03 8.62
C ARG A 45 6.04 12.30 9.55
N ALA A 46 6.32 12.86 10.72
CA ALA A 46 7.20 12.26 11.71
C ALA A 46 6.66 10.91 12.21
N GLU A 47 5.37 10.87 12.53
CA GLU A 47 4.70 9.69 13.12
C GLU A 47 4.45 8.56 12.10
N THR A 48 4.49 8.83 10.80
CA THR A 48 4.19 7.84 9.75
C THR A 48 5.39 7.58 8.83
N ILE A 49 5.72 8.53 7.97
CA ILE A 49 6.75 8.42 6.92
C ILE A 49 8.14 8.30 7.53
N GLU A 50 8.50 9.19 8.45
CA GLU A 50 9.83 9.17 9.05
C GLU A 50 9.99 7.94 9.97
N ALA A 51 8.91 7.55 10.66
CA ALA A 51 8.87 6.34 11.48
C ALA A 51 9.12 5.05 10.66
N ILE A 52 8.40 4.84 9.55
CA ILE A 52 8.60 3.65 8.72
C ILE A 52 9.96 3.66 8.00
N ASN A 53 10.48 4.84 7.63
CA ASN A 53 11.80 4.95 7.02
C ASN A 53 12.91 4.63 8.02
N ALA A 54 12.81 5.13 9.26
CA ALA A 54 13.74 4.80 10.33
C ALA A 54 13.71 3.30 10.64
N ARG A 55 12.52 2.69 10.60
CA ARG A 55 12.36 1.25 10.74
C ARG A 55 13.05 0.47 9.62
N ALA A 56 12.85 0.88 8.37
CA ALA A 56 13.50 0.29 7.21
C ALA A 56 15.04 0.34 7.32
N VAL A 57 15.61 1.47 7.75
CA VAL A 57 17.06 1.62 8.00
C VAL A 57 17.55 0.60 9.04
N LYS A 58 16.77 0.37 10.09
CA LYS A 58 17.13 -0.55 11.17
C LYS A 58 17.03 -2.01 10.74
N GLU A 59 16.02 -2.38 9.96
CA GLU A 59 15.74 -3.77 9.60
C GLU A 59 16.50 -4.26 8.36
N PHE A 60 16.95 -3.35 7.49
CA PHE A 60 17.71 -3.67 6.28
C PHE A 60 19.08 -2.96 6.26
N PRO A 61 19.95 -3.18 7.26
CA PRO A 61 21.24 -2.50 7.38
C PRO A 61 22.22 -2.81 6.23
N GLU A 62 21.94 -3.83 5.43
CA GLU A 62 22.70 -4.21 4.23
C GLU A 62 22.37 -3.38 2.99
N MET A 63 21.33 -2.55 3.03
CA MET A 63 20.93 -1.66 1.94
C MET A 63 20.96 -0.20 2.38
N ASP A 64 21.39 0.68 1.47
CA ASP A 64 21.23 2.11 1.71
C ASP A 64 19.75 2.49 1.50
N VAL A 65 19.13 3.11 2.51
CA VAL A 65 17.70 3.49 2.44
C VAL A 65 17.54 4.93 1.95
N PHE A 66 16.67 5.11 0.95
CA PHE A 66 16.33 6.39 0.35
C PHE A 66 14.83 6.65 0.40
N GLU A 67 14.44 7.91 0.21
CA GLU A 67 13.05 8.36 0.22
C GLU A 67 12.71 9.12 -1.07
N ALA A 68 11.52 8.88 -1.63
CA ALA A 68 10.95 9.68 -2.72
C ALA A 68 9.45 9.92 -2.54
N TYR A 69 8.95 11.05 -3.06
CA TYR A 69 7.53 11.42 -3.01
C TYR A 69 6.87 11.41 -4.40
N THR A 70 5.65 10.91 -4.50
CA THR A 70 4.89 10.90 -5.78
C THR A 70 4.11 12.20 -5.99
N SER A 71 3.60 12.84 -4.94
CA SER A 71 2.76 14.04 -5.08
C SER A 71 3.57 15.29 -5.41
N ARG A 72 3.46 15.75 -6.66
CA ARG A 72 4.07 17.00 -7.14
C ARG A 72 3.58 18.24 -6.37
N ILE A 73 2.33 18.23 -5.91
CA ILE A 73 1.76 19.32 -5.12
C ILE A 73 2.41 19.37 -3.74
N VAL A 74 2.56 18.23 -3.07
CA VAL A 74 3.24 18.14 -1.77
C VAL A 74 4.70 18.56 -1.91
N MET A 75 5.42 18.04 -2.90
CA MET A 75 6.83 18.40 -3.14
C MET A 75 7.00 19.91 -3.36
N ARG A 76 6.13 20.54 -4.16
CA ARG A 76 6.16 22.00 -4.38
C ARG A 76 5.93 22.78 -3.08
N LYS A 77 4.88 22.45 -2.32
CA LYS A 77 4.56 23.09 -1.03
C LYS A 77 5.67 22.90 0.02
N LEU A 78 6.38 21.76 0.00
CA LEU A 78 7.53 21.52 0.89
C LEU A 78 8.76 22.32 0.46
N ALA A 79 9.01 22.44 -0.85
CA ALA A 79 10.12 23.22 -1.38
C ALA A 79 9.99 24.71 -1.03
N GLU A 80 8.77 25.26 -1.04
CA GLU A 80 8.47 26.62 -0.54
C GLU A 80 8.86 26.81 0.93
N LYS A 81 8.90 25.72 1.72
CA LYS A 81 9.34 25.69 3.12
C LYS A 81 10.80 25.25 3.28
N GLY A 82 11.57 25.19 2.20
CA GLY A 82 12.98 24.77 2.20
C GLY A 82 13.23 23.25 2.30
N ILE A 83 12.18 22.43 2.22
CA ILE A 83 12.28 20.97 2.28
C ILE A 83 12.17 20.41 0.87
N VAL A 84 13.31 20.05 0.27
CA VAL A 84 13.34 19.50 -1.10
C VAL A 84 13.19 17.99 -1.06
N LYS A 85 12.16 17.47 -1.75
CA LYS A 85 11.93 16.03 -1.96
C LYS A 85 12.09 15.70 -3.45
N LYS A 86 12.49 14.45 -3.75
CA LYS A 86 12.66 13.96 -5.13
C LYS A 86 11.49 13.08 -5.54
N SER A 87 11.18 13.08 -6.83
CA SER A 87 10.29 12.08 -7.43
C SER A 87 10.96 10.70 -7.45
N PRO A 88 10.20 9.60 -7.57
CA PRO A 88 10.78 8.27 -7.70
C PRO A 88 11.73 8.19 -8.89
N ARG A 89 11.33 8.71 -10.06
CA ARG A 89 12.19 8.82 -11.24
C ARG A 89 13.51 9.55 -10.96
N ASP A 90 13.46 10.73 -10.34
CA ASP A 90 14.69 11.51 -10.06
C ASP A 90 15.61 10.79 -9.08
N MET A 91 15.03 10.11 -8.09
CA MET A 91 15.80 9.32 -7.14
C MET A 91 16.43 8.10 -7.83
N LEU A 92 15.69 7.37 -8.67
CA LEU A 92 16.22 6.23 -9.42
C LEU A 92 17.35 6.65 -10.37
N MET A 93 17.22 7.80 -11.06
CA MET A 93 18.33 8.32 -11.88
C MET A 93 19.57 8.65 -11.05
N LYS A 94 19.40 9.23 -9.86
CA LYS A 94 20.51 9.48 -8.93
C LYS A 94 21.17 8.17 -8.47
N LEU A 95 20.38 7.16 -8.12
CA LEU A 95 20.89 5.86 -7.70
C LEU A 95 21.70 5.20 -8.82
N ALA A 96 21.20 5.23 -10.06
CA ALA A 96 21.94 4.75 -11.22
C ALA A 96 23.26 5.50 -11.42
N SER A 97 23.27 6.85 -11.31
CA SER A 97 24.49 7.63 -11.48
C SER A 97 25.51 7.44 -10.34
N GLU A 98 25.06 7.00 -9.17
CA GLU A 98 25.91 6.66 -8.01
C GLU A 98 26.34 5.20 -7.98
N GLY A 99 26.03 4.43 -9.03
CA GLY A 99 26.50 3.05 -9.19
C GLY A 99 25.72 2.02 -8.38
N TYR A 100 24.51 2.34 -7.90
CA TYR A 100 23.61 1.31 -7.39
C TYR A 100 23.17 0.41 -8.54
N THR A 101 23.26 -0.90 -8.34
CA THR A 101 22.92 -1.89 -9.36
C THR A 101 21.68 -2.69 -8.99
N HIS A 102 21.32 -2.72 -7.71
CA HIS A 102 20.14 -3.41 -7.20
C HIS A 102 19.27 -2.41 -6.45
N VAL A 103 17.99 -2.31 -6.81
CA VAL A 103 17.05 -1.39 -6.15
C VAL A 103 15.76 -2.11 -5.81
N PHE A 104 15.42 -2.16 -4.53
CA PHE A 104 14.10 -2.56 -4.08
C PHE A 104 13.28 -1.32 -3.78
N ILE A 105 12.09 -1.19 -4.37
CA ILE A 105 11.18 -0.06 -4.17
C ILE A 105 10.01 -0.53 -3.34
N GLN A 106 9.75 0.09 -2.20
CA GLN A 106 8.55 -0.17 -1.40
C GLN A 106 7.73 1.11 -1.30
N SER A 107 6.49 1.08 -1.80
CA SER A 107 5.58 2.19 -1.61
C SER A 107 4.74 2.04 -0.34
N THR A 108 4.32 3.15 0.25
CA THR A 108 3.32 3.16 1.31
C THR A 108 1.90 3.36 0.76
N ASN A 109 1.62 2.85 -0.44
CA ASN A 109 0.27 2.84 -0.98
C ASN A 109 -0.60 1.87 -0.15
N VAL A 110 -1.86 2.25 0.08
CA VAL A 110 -2.83 1.41 0.79
C VAL A 110 -3.40 0.35 -0.14
N ILE A 111 -3.69 0.71 -1.39
CA ILE A 111 -4.32 -0.18 -2.37
C ILE A 111 -3.46 -0.30 -3.63
N ASP A 112 -3.71 -1.36 -4.40
CA ASP A 112 -3.14 -1.53 -5.74
C ASP A 112 -3.87 -0.70 -6.81
N GLY A 113 -3.89 0.62 -6.58
CA GLY A 113 -4.60 1.60 -7.39
C GLY A 113 -3.70 2.31 -8.42
N ILE A 114 -4.18 3.47 -8.89
CA ILE A 114 -3.49 4.28 -9.92
C ILE A 114 -2.05 4.64 -9.49
N GLU A 115 -1.86 5.06 -8.24
CA GLU A 115 -0.53 5.46 -7.74
C GLU A 115 0.47 4.29 -7.71
N ALA A 116 0.03 3.10 -7.31
CA ALA A 116 0.89 1.90 -7.29
C ALA A 116 1.26 1.48 -8.72
N GLU A 117 0.30 1.54 -9.65
CA GLU A 117 0.52 1.22 -11.05
C GLU A 117 1.44 2.23 -11.76
N ALA A 118 1.27 3.52 -11.46
CA ALA A 118 2.14 4.58 -11.96
C ALA A 118 3.59 4.35 -11.51
N LEU A 119 3.79 4.01 -10.23
CA LEU A 119 5.12 3.69 -9.70
C LEU A 119 5.74 2.46 -10.37
N ARG A 120 4.96 1.39 -10.57
CA ARG A 120 5.43 0.20 -11.31
C ARG A 120 5.84 0.54 -12.74
N THR A 121 5.05 1.36 -13.42
CA THR A 121 5.37 1.84 -14.78
C THR A 121 6.66 2.66 -14.78
N GLU A 122 6.86 3.55 -13.80
CA GLU A 122 8.11 4.29 -13.65
C GLU A 122 9.31 3.38 -13.39
N ALA A 123 9.18 2.41 -12.48
CA ALA A 123 10.23 1.43 -12.20
C ALA A 123 10.57 0.57 -13.44
N GLN A 124 9.57 0.16 -14.21
CA GLN A 124 9.75 -0.62 -15.44
C GLN A 124 10.57 0.14 -16.49
N MET A 125 10.38 1.46 -16.61
CA MET A 125 11.20 2.30 -17.49
C MET A 125 12.67 2.40 -17.03
N MET A 126 12.95 2.13 -15.75
CA MET A 126 14.28 2.22 -15.17
C MET A 126 15.06 0.88 -15.22
N VAL A 127 14.42 -0.23 -15.61
CA VAL A 127 15.05 -1.55 -15.73
C VAL A 127 16.40 -1.54 -16.48
N PRO A 128 16.58 -0.83 -17.62
CA PRO A 128 17.87 -0.83 -18.33
C PRO A 128 19.06 -0.27 -17.54
N PHE A 129 18.82 0.45 -16.43
CA PHE A 129 19.87 1.08 -15.62
C PHE A 129 20.31 0.24 -14.41
N PHE A 130 19.59 -0.85 -14.11
CA PHE A 130 19.83 -1.69 -12.94
C PHE A 130 20.00 -3.15 -13.36
N LYS A 131 20.77 -3.91 -12.58
CA LYS A 131 20.83 -5.37 -12.72
C LYS A 131 19.56 -6.03 -12.22
N ASP A 132 19.00 -5.48 -11.13
CA ASP A 132 17.74 -5.91 -10.55
C ASP A 132 17.00 -4.70 -9.96
N ILE A 133 15.75 -4.52 -10.37
CA ILE A 133 14.85 -3.51 -9.82
C ILE A 133 13.50 -4.15 -9.56
N ARG A 134 13.03 -4.05 -8.33
CA ARG A 134 11.77 -4.67 -7.88
C ARG A 134 10.88 -3.64 -7.22
N VAL A 135 9.58 -3.88 -7.30
CA VAL A 135 8.56 -3.08 -6.62
C VAL A 135 7.80 -4.01 -5.68
N GLY A 136 7.79 -3.66 -4.40
CA GLY A 136 7.01 -4.34 -3.36
C GLY A 136 5.52 -4.05 -3.50
N ASN A 137 4.72 -4.89 -2.86
CA ASN A 137 3.26 -4.78 -2.92
C ASN A 137 2.74 -3.65 -2.03
N PRO A 138 1.56 -3.07 -2.34
CA PRO A 138 0.86 -2.16 -1.45
C PRO A 138 0.27 -2.90 -0.24
N LEU A 139 -0.22 -2.14 0.76
CA LEU A 139 -0.72 -2.71 2.03
C LEU A 139 -1.81 -3.76 1.84
N LEU A 140 -2.83 -3.45 1.05
CA LEU A 140 -3.95 -4.33 0.75
C LEU A 140 -3.73 -4.97 -0.62
N TYR A 141 -2.93 -6.03 -0.66
CA TYR A 141 -2.58 -6.73 -1.89
C TYR A 141 -3.14 -8.15 -1.95
N SER A 142 -2.84 -8.96 -0.95
CA SER A 142 -3.36 -10.32 -0.84
C SER A 142 -4.56 -10.41 0.11
N LEU A 143 -5.31 -11.51 0.04
CA LEU A 143 -6.37 -11.79 1.02
C LEU A 143 -5.80 -11.88 2.44
N GLU A 144 -4.60 -12.44 2.60
CA GLU A 144 -3.93 -12.54 3.90
C GLU A 144 -3.61 -11.14 4.46
N ASP A 145 -3.12 -10.23 3.61
CA ASP A 145 -2.88 -8.84 4.04
C ASP A 145 -4.20 -8.17 4.46
N CYS A 146 -5.27 -8.33 3.68
CA CYS A 146 -6.59 -7.80 4.01
C CYS A 146 -7.10 -8.32 5.36
N GLN A 147 -6.89 -9.60 5.67
CA GLN A 147 -7.26 -10.22 6.95
C GLN A 147 -6.41 -9.68 8.10
N LYS A 148 -5.08 -9.58 7.92
CA LYS A 148 -4.17 -8.99 8.91
C LYS A 148 -4.53 -7.55 9.23
N VAL A 149 -4.77 -6.73 8.20
CA VAL A 149 -5.16 -5.31 8.39
C VAL A 149 -6.49 -5.21 9.13
N THR A 150 -7.48 -6.02 8.76
CA THR A 150 -8.78 -6.03 9.45
C THR A 150 -8.63 -6.40 10.92
N ASP A 151 -7.84 -7.42 11.26
CA ASP A 151 -7.58 -7.81 12.66
C ASP A 151 -6.85 -6.70 13.46
N ILE A 152 -5.83 -6.10 12.85
CA ILE A 152 -5.09 -5.00 13.49
C ILE A 152 -6.04 -3.84 13.79
N LEU A 153 -6.84 -3.43 12.81
CA LEU A 153 -7.75 -2.30 12.96
C LEU A 153 -8.91 -2.60 13.91
N SER A 154 -9.45 -3.81 13.91
CA SER A 154 -10.52 -4.17 14.83
C SER A 154 -10.06 -4.17 16.28
N ARG A 155 -8.82 -4.59 16.55
CA ARG A 155 -8.19 -4.47 17.87
C ARG A 155 -7.87 -3.02 18.23
N GLN A 156 -7.25 -2.28 17.31
CA GLN A 156 -6.80 -0.90 17.54
C GLN A 156 -7.95 0.04 17.91
N TYR A 157 -9.14 -0.17 17.37
CA TYR A 157 -10.30 0.70 17.58
C TYR A 157 -11.47 -0.03 18.26
N SER A 158 -11.17 -1.10 19.01
CA SER A 158 -12.19 -1.93 19.65
C SER A 158 -13.07 -1.12 20.61
N GLU A 159 -12.48 -0.20 21.36
CA GLU A 159 -13.17 0.69 22.30
C GLU A 159 -14.13 1.66 21.60
N CYS A 160 -13.83 2.03 20.35
CA CYS A 160 -14.71 2.88 19.55
C CYS A 160 -15.96 2.13 19.05
N ALA A 161 -15.89 0.80 18.99
CA ALA A 161 -17.00 -0.09 18.65
C ALA A 161 -17.78 -0.59 19.87
N GLU A 162 -17.40 -0.19 21.10
CA GLU A 162 -18.10 -0.62 22.30
C GLU A 162 -19.49 0.02 22.41
N GLY A 163 -20.51 -0.81 22.70
CA GLY A 163 -21.87 -0.38 22.97
C GLY A 163 -22.89 -0.77 21.90
N LYS A 164 -24.10 -1.09 22.36
CA LYS A 164 -25.25 -1.32 21.48
C LYS A 164 -25.56 0.02 20.80
N LYS A 165 -25.27 0.15 19.49
CA LYS A 165 -25.43 1.35 18.62
C LYS A 165 -24.18 2.23 18.40
N SER A 166 -22.98 1.70 18.62
CA SER A 166 -21.73 2.33 18.18
C SER A 166 -21.25 1.73 16.85
N ALA A 167 -20.59 2.54 16.02
CA ALA A 167 -19.94 2.09 14.80
C ALA A 167 -18.60 2.80 14.58
N VAL A 168 -17.66 2.11 13.94
CA VAL A 168 -16.40 2.67 13.45
C VAL A 168 -16.47 2.70 11.92
N VAL A 169 -16.21 3.86 11.32
CA VAL A 169 -16.20 4.02 9.86
C VAL A 169 -14.77 4.34 9.43
N MET A 170 -14.17 3.40 8.72
CA MET A 170 -12.88 3.52 8.06
C MET A 170 -13.07 4.28 6.75
N VAL A 171 -12.50 5.47 6.63
CA VAL A 171 -12.67 6.34 5.46
C VAL A 171 -11.43 6.30 4.58
N GLY A 172 -11.50 5.52 3.50
CA GLY A 172 -10.47 5.46 2.48
C GLY A 172 -10.56 6.61 1.50
N HIS A 173 -9.48 6.86 0.75
CA HIS A 173 -9.54 7.79 -0.36
C HIS A 173 -10.46 7.26 -1.48
N GLY A 174 -10.33 5.97 -1.82
CA GLY A 174 -10.97 5.41 -3.00
C GLY A 174 -10.21 5.71 -4.31
N THR A 175 -10.69 5.15 -5.41
CA THR A 175 -10.20 5.39 -6.78
C THR A 175 -11.31 5.09 -7.78
N HIS A 176 -11.23 5.67 -8.98
CA HIS A 176 -12.18 5.35 -10.07
C HIS A 176 -11.87 4.03 -10.79
N THR A 177 -10.75 3.37 -10.47
CA THR A 177 -10.38 2.07 -11.05
C THR A 177 -11.02 0.90 -10.30
N PRO A 178 -11.07 -0.32 -10.89
CA PRO A 178 -11.58 -1.51 -10.22
C PRO A 178 -10.92 -1.82 -8.87
N ALA A 179 -9.71 -1.30 -8.62
CA ALA A 179 -9.02 -1.42 -7.34
C ALA A 179 -9.82 -0.88 -6.15
N THR A 180 -10.79 0.02 -6.36
CA THR A 180 -11.68 0.49 -5.28
C THR A 180 -12.50 -0.64 -4.65
N ALA A 181 -12.74 -1.75 -5.36
CA ALA A 181 -13.51 -2.88 -4.84
C ALA A 181 -12.90 -3.48 -3.56
N ILE A 182 -11.61 -3.26 -3.31
CA ILE A 182 -10.94 -3.74 -2.10
C ILE A 182 -11.52 -3.12 -0.82
N TYR A 183 -12.05 -1.90 -0.87
CA TYR A 183 -12.71 -1.29 0.29
C TYR A 183 -13.99 -2.04 0.65
N SER A 184 -14.78 -2.46 -0.34
CA SER A 184 -15.92 -3.36 -0.14
C SER A 184 -15.49 -4.74 0.37
N GLN A 185 -14.34 -5.24 -0.05
CA GLN A 185 -13.81 -6.50 0.46
C GLN A 185 -13.46 -6.39 1.94
N ILE A 186 -12.76 -5.33 2.36
CA ILE A 186 -12.43 -5.08 3.77
C ILE A 186 -13.69 -4.94 4.62
N ASP A 187 -14.68 -4.18 4.13
CA ASP A 187 -15.98 -4.02 4.78
C ASP A 187 -16.70 -5.35 5.02
N ASN A 188 -16.61 -6.28 4.05
CA ASN A 188 -17.16 -7.63 4.18
C ASN A 188 -16.32 -8.51 5.11
N ILE A 189 -14.99 -8.39 5.10
CA ILE A 189 -14.11 -9.15 5.99
C ILE A 189 -14.40 -8.78 7.44
N PHE A 190 -14.52 -7.49 7.79
CA PHE A 190 -14.92 -7.06 9.14
C PHE A 190 -16.20 -7.76 9.61
N LYS A 191 -17.24 -7.80 8.77
CA LYS A 191 -18.52 -8.47 9.09
C LYS A 191 -18.35 -9.97 9.26
N ALA A 192 -17.65 -10.61 8.34
CA ALA A 192 -17.43 -12.06 8.34
C ALA A 192 -16.59 -12.53 9.54
N THR A 193 -15.71 -11.67 10.06
CA THR A 193 -14.84 -11.98 11.21
C THR A 193 -15.38 -11.47 12.55
N GLY A 194 -16.68 -11.15 12.63
CA GLY A 194 -17.33 -10.84 13.91
C GLY A 194 -17.22 -9.38 14.35
N HIS A 195 -16.88 -8.47 13.45
CA HIS A 195 -16.82 -7.02 13.69
C HIS A 195 -17.89 -6.25 12.88
N PRO A 196 -19.19 -6.55 13.04
CA PRO A 196 -20.26 -5.95 12.23
C PRO A 196 -20.47 -4.43 12.48
N ALA A 197 -19.87 -3.88 13.54
CA ALA A 197 -19.88 -2.45 13.84
C ALA A 197 -18.81 -1.66 13.06
N PHE A 198 -17.92 -2.34 12.33
CA PHE A 198 -16.92 -1.71 11.47
C PHE A 198 -17.47 -1.61 10.06
N HIS A 199 -17.34 -0.41 9.48
CA HIS A 199 -17.76 -0.07 8.14
C HIS A 199 -16.59 0.55 7.38
N VAL A 200 -16.59 0.41 6.06
CA VAL A 200 -15.66 1.13 5.18
C VAL A 200 -16.43 2.00 4.21
N ALA A 201 -15.95 3.22 4.02
CA ALA A 201 -16.45 4.14 3.00
C ALA A 201 -15.27 4.83 2.32
N THR A 202 -15.53 5.47 1.19
CA THR A 202 -14.51 6.14 0.38
C THR A 202 -14.96 7.56 0.02
N ILE A 203 -14.00 8.47 -0.05
CA ILE A 203 -14.21 9.84 -0.55
C ILE A 203 -14.53 9.79 -2.05
N GLU A 204 -13.73 9.03 -2.80
CA GLU A 204 -13.83 8.88 -4.26
C GLU A 204 -13.95 7.41 -4.66
N GLY A 205 -15.16 6.85 -4.71
CA GLY A 205 -15.34 5.47 -5.16
C GLY A 205 -16.54 4.80 -4.51
N TYR A 206 -16.37 3.54 -4.14
CA TYR A 206 -17.37 2.76 -3.43
C TYR A 206 -16.73 1.92 -2.31
N PRO A 207 -17.36 1.76 -1.13
CA PRO A 207 -18.66 2.32 -0.72
C PRO A 207 -18.69 3.85 -0.59
N THR A 208 -19.83 4.50 -0.85
CA THR A 208 -19.99 5.96 -0.79
C THR A 208 -20.41 6.41 0.61
N PHE A 209 -20.40 7.73 0.84
CA PHE A 209 -20.97 8.32 2.05
C PHE A 209 -22.44 7.89 2.25
N GLU A 210 -23.26 7.96 1.20
CA GLU A 210 -24.70 7.67 1.27
C GLU A 210 -24.99 6.20 1.56
N THR A 211 -24.20 5.28 0.97
CA THR A 211 -24.40 3.85 1.23
C THR A 211 -23.97 3.47 2.65
N MET A 212 -22.90 4.09 3.15
CA MET A 212 -22.48 3.98 4.55
C MET A 212 -23.55 4.56 5.49
N GLU A 213 -24.06 5.77 5.23
CA GLU A 213 -25.11 6.41 6.03
C GLU A 213 -26.36 5.53 6.12
N ALA A 214 -26.81 4.97 4.99
CA ALA A 214 -27.95 4.07 4.94
C ALA A 214 -27.71 2.80 5.77
N ALA A 215 -26.51 2.22 5.70
CA ALA A 215 -26.14 1.06 6.52
C ALA A 215 -26.15 1.38 8.02
N LEU A 216 -25.59 2.53 8.42
CA LEU A 216 -25.60 2.98 9.82
C LEU A 216 -27.02 3.17 10.36
N LYS A 217 -27.90 3.82 9.57
CA LYS A 217 -29.32 3.99 9.93
C LYS A 217 -30.04 2.66 10.04
N GLY A 218 -29.83 1.76 9.08
CA GLY A 218 -30.42 0.41 9.09
C GLY A 218 -30.00 -0.42 10.30
N ALA A 219 -28.76 -0.25 10.76
CA ALA A 219 -28.25 -0.88 11.98
C ALA A 219 -28.67 -0.17 13.28
N GLY A 220 -29.38 0.96 13.20
CA GLY A 220 -29.83 1.73 14.36
C GLY A 220 -28.69 2.42 15.11
N VAL A 221 -27.55 2.66 14.45
CA VAL A 221 -26.37 3.32 15.03
C VAL A 221 -26.71 4.73 15.49
N LYS A 222 -26.07 5.16 16.58
CA LYS A 222 -26.20 6.49 17.17
C LYS A 222 -24.86 7.17 17.40
N LYS A 223 -23.82 6.40 17.74
CA LYS A 223 -22.46 6.90 17.90
C LYS A 223 -21.60 6.41 16.74
N VAL A 224 -20.89 7.31 16.08
CA VAL A 224 -20.00 7.00 14.96
C VAL A 224 -18.61 7.52 15.27
N THR A 225 -17.60 6.67 15.10
CA THR A 225 -16.19 7.10 15.11
C THR A 225 -15.64 7.07 13.69
N LEU A 226 -15.22 8.20 13.16
CA LEU A 226 -14.57 8.30 11.86
C LEU A 226 -13.06 8.12 12.01
N VAL A 227 -12.49 7.20 11.22
CA VAL A 227 -11.07 6.86 11.23
C VAL A 227 -10.51 6.94 9.80
N PRO A 228 -9.46 7.72 9.54
CA PRO A 228 -8.79 7.73 8.24
C PRO A 228 -8.22 6.36 7.88
N PHE A 229 -8.64 5.81 6.74
CA PHE A 229 -8.06 4.58 6.18
C PHE A 229 -6.99 4.91 5.12
N MET A 230 -6.04 5.74 5.53
CA MET A 230 -4.96 6.30 4.70
C MET A 230 -3.63 6.19 5.44
N PHE A 231 -2.52 6.00 4.71
CA PHE A 231 -1.20 5.86 5.34
C PHE A 231 -0.82 7.09 6.20
N VAL A 232 -1.15 8.30 5.71
CA VAL A 232 -0.94 9.56 6.42
C VAL A 232 -2.29 10.25 6.65
N ALA A 233 -2.53 10.73 7.86
CA ALA A 233 -3.66 11.59 8.18
C ALA A 233 -3.32 13.07 7.86
N GLY A 234 -3.26 13.39 6.57
CA GLY A 234 -2.91 14.71 6.03
C GLY A 234 -4.10 15.65 5.82
N ASP A 235 -4.04 16.48 4.77
CA ASP A 235 -5.09 17.45 4.40
C ASP A 235 -6.48 16.79 4.29
N HIS A 236 -6.59 15.69 3.52
CA HIS A 236 -7.86 14.97 3.31
C HIS A 236 -8.47 14.47 4.62
N ALA A 237 -7.67 13.93 5.53
CA ALA A 237 -8.17 13.44 6.80
C ALA A 237 -8.75 14.57 7.69
N ARG A 238 -8.23 15.79 7.60
CA ARG A 238 -8.70 16.92 8.42
C ARG A 238 -9.87 17.66 7.79
N ASN A 239 -9.82 17.88 6.49
CA ASN A 239 -10.87 18.63 5.81
C ASN A 239 -12.06 17.74 5.51
N ASP A 240 -11.83 16.59 4.87
CA ASP A 240 -12.92 15.75 4.37
C ASP A 240 -13.53 14.93 5.51
N ILE A 241 -12.72 14.37 6.42
CA ILE A 241 -13.21 13.51 7.50
C ILE A 241 -13.58 14.30 8.76
N ASP A 242 -12.63 15.03 9.33
CA ASP A 242 -12.80 15.71 10.62
C ASP A 242 -13.79 16.89 10.55
N THR A 243 -13.91 17.51 9.37
CA THR A 243 -14.81 18.64 9.14
C THR A 243 -16.05 18.19 8.36
N GLU A 244 -15.93 17.93 7.06
CA GLU A 244 -17.08 17.76 6.18
C GLU A 244 -17.95 16.55 6.55
N TRP A 245 -17.36 15.36 6.67
CA TRP A 245 -18.13 14.14 6.99
C TRP A 245 -18.66 14.17 8.42
N SER A 246 -17.88 14.73 9.35
CA SER A 246 -18.28 14.90 10.75
C SER A 246 -19.52 15.80 10.88
N GLU A 247 -19.52 16.96 10.20
CA GLU A 247 -20.65 17.88 10.15
C GLU A 247 -21.86 17.22 9.47
N GLN A 248 -21.66 16.59 8.31
CA GLN A 248 -22.75 15.91 7.60
C GLN A 248 -23.42 14.83 8.44
N LEU A 249 -22.67 13.96 9.11
CA LEU A 249 -23.25 12.91 9.97
C LEU A 249 -23.91 13.50 11.23
N THR A 250 -23.35 14.57 11.79
CA THR A 250 -23.96 15.28 12.93
C THR A 250 -25.32 15.85 12.55
N ASP A 251 -25.44 16.48 11.38
CA ASP A 251 -26.70 17.00 10.83
C ASP A 251 -27.73 15.89 10.55
N LYS A 252 -27.28 14.65 10.31
CA LYS A 252 -28.15 13.47 10.18
C LYS A 252 -28.53 12.85 11.52
N GLY A 253 -28.10 13.43 12.65
CA GLY A 253 -28.47 13.02 14.00
C GLY A 253 -27.61 11.92 14.61
N PHE A 254 -26.38 11.73 14.11
CA PHE A 254 -25.37 10.90 14.75
C PHE A 254 -24.55 11.72 15.78
N ASN A 255 -24.08 11.06 16.83
CA ASN A 255 -23.00 11.58 17.68
C ASN A 255 -21.68 11.15 17.07
N VAL A 256 -20.88 12.09 16.57
CA VAL A 256 -19.67 11.80 15.79
C VAL A 256 -18.42 12.14 16.58
N GLU A 257 -17.49 11.20 16.63
CA GLU A 257 -16.12 11.38 17.10
C GLU A 257 -15.15 11.08 15.94
N THR A 258 -13.99 11.70 15.95
CA THR A 258 -12.95 11.50 14.94
C THR A 258 -11.66 11.02 15.60
N ARG A 259 -10.97 10.08 14.96
CA ARG A 259 -9.64 9.60 15.36
C ARG A 259 -8.68 9.85 14.21
N ILE A 260 -8.07 11.03 14.19
CA ILE A 260 -7.22 11.50 13.09
C ILE A 260 -5.80 10.93 13.23
N GLU A 261 -5.70 9.61 13.04
CA GLU A 261 -4.47 8.82 13.08
C GLU A 261 -4.25 8.18 11.71
N GLY A 262 -3.04 8.29 11.16
CA GLY A 262 -2.70 7.63 9.90
C GLY A 262 -2.33 6.17 10.15
N LEU A 263 -2.61 5.28 9.19
CA LEU A 263 -2.24 3.86 9.31
C LEU A 263 -0.73 3.66 9.54
N GLY A 264 0.10 4.57 9.01
CA GLY A 264 1.55 4.52 9.21
C GLY A 264 1.99 4.73 10.65
N GLN A 265 1.11 5.18 11.56
CA GLN A 265 1.41 5.30 12.98
C GLN A 265 1.33 3.96 13.71
N ILE A 266 0.63 2.97 13.13
CA ILE A 266 0.38 1.66 13.74
C ILE A 266 1.58 0.73 13.45
N PRO A 267 2.36 0.31 14.46
CA PRO A 267 3.55 -0.52 14.24
C PRO A 267 3.26 -1.85 13.53
N GLU A 268 2.12 -2.47 13.78
CA GLU A 268 1.72 -3.70 13.09
C GLU A 268 1.40 -3.48 11.61
N ILE A 269 0.91 -2.30 11.22
CA ILE A 269 0.75 -1.96 9.79
C ILE A 269 2.12 -1.75 9.14
N GLN A 270 3.04 -1.08 9.83
CA GLN A 270 4.42 -0.94 9.33
C GLN A 270 5.08 -2.32 9.12
N GLU A 271 4.80 -3.31 9.98
CA GLU A 271 5.34 -4.67 9.83
C GLU A 271 4.89 -5.34 8.54
N ILE A 272 3.65 -5.13 8.09
CA ILE A 272 3.17 -5.69 6.82
C ILE A 272 4.03 -5.17 5.64
N TYR A 273 4.38 -3.88 5.65
CA TYR A 273 5.30 -3.34 4.64
C TYR A 273 6.72 -3.91 4.76
N MET A 274 7.23 -4.13 5.98
CA MET A 274 8.53 -4.79 6.16
C MET A 274 8.49 -6.23 5.63
N ASP A 275 7.39 -6.95 5.85
CA ASP A 275 7.16 -8.29 5.29
C ASP A 275 7.09 -8.30 3.77
N HIS A 276 6.47 -7.27 3.16
CA HIS A 276 6.47 -7.11 1.70
C HIS A 276 7.88 -6.89 1.16
N ILE A 277 8.71 -6.10 1.85
CA ILE A 277 10.14 -5.95 1.50
C ILE A 277 10.85 -7.31 1.62
N ARG A 278 10.80 -7.97 2.78
CA ARG A 278 11.47 -9.27 3.00
C ARG A 278 11.03 -10.31 1.97
N SER A 279 9.75 -10.35 1.63
CA SER A 279 9.21 -11.28 0.64
C SER A 279 9.71 -10.94 -0.77
N GLY A 280 9.66 -9.66 -1.16
CA GLY A 280 10.12 -9.23 -2.48
C GLY A 280 11.63 -9.34 -2.69
N LEU A 281 12.42 -9.25 -1.61
CA LEU A 281 13.85 -9.55 -1.64
C LEU A 281 14.09 -11.04 -1.92
N LYS A 282 13.32 -11.95 -1.31
CA LYS A 282 13.47 -13.40 -1.53
C LYS A 282 12.99 -13.86 -2.91
N SER A 283 11.91 -13.27 -3.41
CA SER A 283 11.33 -13.63 -4.72
C SER A 283 10.78 -12.42 -5.44
N ARG A 284 11.06 -12.32 -6.75
CA ARG A 284 10.40 -11.31 -7.58
C ARG A 284 8.93 -11.69 -7.83
N PRO A 285 8.02 -10.70 -7.92
CA PRO A 285 6.68 -10.94 -8.43
C PRO A 285 6.74 -11.57 -9.81
N LEU A 286 5.92 -12.60 -10.04
CA LEU A 286 5.79 -13.20 -11.36
C LEU A 286 4.92 -12.29 -12.24
N SER A 287 5.29 -12.16 -13.51
CA SER A 287 4.42 -11.55 -14.51
C SER A 287 3.16 -12.40 -14.71
N ALA A 288 2.09 -11.79 -15.26
CA ALA A 288 0.86 -12.51 -15.57
C ALA A 288 1.09 -13.74 -16.46
N SER A 289 2.02 -13.65 -17.42
CA SER A 289 2.43 -14.78 -18.25
C SER A 289 3.14 -15.88 -17.47
N GLU A 290 3.99 -15.52 -16.50
CA GLU A 290 4.70 -16.47 -15.64
C GLU A 290 3.75 -17.16 -14.66
N HIS A 291 2.79 -16.42 -14.07
CA HIS A 291 1.73 -17.03 -13.28
C HIS A 291 0.93 -18.05 -14.10
N LYS A 292 0.52 -17.68 -15.32
CA LYS A 292 -0.21 -18.59 -16.21
C LYS A 292 0.61 -19.84 -16.57
N ALA A 293 1.91 -19.68 -16.84
CA ALA A 293 2.80 -20.80 -17.10
C ALA A 293 2.98 -21.70 -15.87
N ALA A 294 3.06 -21.12 -14.66
CA ALA A 294 3.14 -21.88 -13.42
C ALA A 294 1.90 -22.75 -13.18
N PHE A 295 0.69 -22.23 -13.47
CA PHE A 295 -0.55 -23.01 -13.37
C PHE A 295 -0.61 -24.20 -14.34
N LEU A 296 -0.02 -24.08 -15.53
CA LEU A 296 0.02 -25.15 -16.53
C LEU A 296 1.02 -26.28 -16.16
N ASN A 297 1.92 -26.01 -15.21
CA ASN A 297 2.95 -26.94 -14.75
C ASN A 297 2.64 -27.53 -13.36
N LEU A 298 1.43 -27.32 -12.83
CA LEU A 298 0.95 -28.01 -11.63
C LEU A 298 0.60 -29.48 -11.99
N PRO A 299 1.02 -30.47 -11.17
CA PRO A 299 0.77 -31.88 -11.43
C PRO A 299 -0.72 -32.26 -11.41
#